data_AF-A0A167H181-F1
#
_entry.id   AF-A0A167H181-F1
#
_cell.length_a   1.000
_cell.length_b   1.000
_cell.length_c   1.000
_cell.angle_alpha   90.00
_cell.angle_beta   90.00
_cell.angle_gamma   90.00
#
_symmetry.space_group_name_H-M   'P 1'
#
loop_
_entity.id
_entity.type
_entity.pdbx_description
1 polymer ?
#
loop_
_entity_poly.entity_id
_entity_poly.type
_entity_poly.pdbx_seq_one_letter_code
_entity_poly.pdbx_strand_id
1 'polypeptide(L)'
;MSDFKTTWTQKELSAYLLLYCANVDYIESEEEVEMIRAKVDPAEYKSIHKEFEHDNDYQSIQKIQAAVERLGLSKTHIDIMIAEMKALFVADGEFDATEHALFNGIKKLLEEQ
;
A
#
# COMPACT_ATOMS: atom_id res chain seq x y z
N MET A 1 11.49 15.65 12.44
CA MET A 1 11.52 14.18 12.56
C MET A 1 10.07 13.76 12.48
N SER A 2 9.67 13.02 11.45
CA SER A 2 8.28 12.59 11.29
C SER A 2 7.90 11.68 12.47
N ASP A 3 6.78 11.98 13.13
CA ASP A 3 6.22 11.14 14.20
C ASP A 3 5.59 9.83 13.65
N PHE A 4 5.71 9.59 12.34
CA PHE A 4 5.11 8.48 11.59
C PHE A 4 6.09 7.31 11.33
N LYS A 5 7.08 7.13 12.21
CA LYS A 5 8.05 6.04 12.07
C LYS A 5 7.38 4.68 12.28
N THR A 6 7.54 3.80 11.30
CA THR A 6 7.05 2.42 11.35
C THR A 6 8.21 1.45 11.59
N THR A 7 7.91 0.26 12.10
CA THR A 7 8.86 -0.87 12.19
C THR A 7 8.68 -1.88 11.05
N TRP A 8 7.86 -1.55 10.05
CA TRP A 8 7.49 -2.46 8.97
C TRP A 8 8.69 -3.02 8.22
N THR A 9 8.62 -4.29 7.87
CA THR A 9 9.40 -4.92 6.83
C THR A 9 8.94 -4.44 5.44
N GLN A 10 9.68 -4.81 4.39
CA GLN A 10 9.26 -4.50 3.02
C GLN A 10 7.93 -5.17 2.65
N LYS A 11 7.66 -6.38 3.17
CA LYS A 11 6.40 -7.10 2.95
C LYS A 11 5.24 -6.40 3.64
N GLU A 12 5.44 -5.98 4.89
CA GLU A 12 4.43 -5.23 5.65
C GLU A 12 4.13 -3.87 5.00
N LEU A 13 5.14 -3.19 4.46
CA LEU A 13 4.93 -1.97 3.65
C LEU A 13 4.12 -2.26 2.39
N SER A 14 4.45 -3.32 1.63
CA SER A 14 3.67 -3.71 0.45
C SER A 14 2.22 -4.02 0.82
N ALA A 15 1.98 -4.79 1.88
CA ALA A 15 0.63 -5.10 2.36
C ALA A 15 -0.15 -3.84 2.78
N TYR A 16 0.47 -2.94 3.55
CA TYR A 16 -0.17 -1.69 3.99
C TYR A 16 -0.50 -0.78 2.79
N LEU A 17 0.42 -0.66 1.83
CA LEU A 17 0.20 0.11 0.61
C LEU A 17 -0.98 -0.45 -0.20
N LEU A 18 -1.07 -1.78 -0.33
CA LEU A 18 -2.16 -2.41 -1.07
C LEU A 18 -3.50 -2.25 -0.36
N LEU A 19 -3.56 -2.29 0.97
CA LEU A 19 -4.77 -1.93 1.73
C LEU A 19 -5.20 -0.49 1.47
N TYR A 20 -4.25 0.45 1.48
CA TYR A 20 -4.53 1.84 1.16
C TYR A 20 -5.08 2.02 -0.27
N CYS A 21 -4.60 1.22 -1.24
CA CYS A 21 -5.14 1.21 -2.59
C CYS A 21 -6.54 0.57 -2.67
N ALA A 22 -6.76 -0.56 -2.01
CA ALA A 22 -8.03 -1.29 -2.02
C ALA A 22 -9.17 -0.55 -1.28
N ASN A 23 -8.85 0.38 -0.39
CA ASN A 23 -9.86 1.14 0.38
C ASN A 23 -10.28 2.45 -0.30
N VAL A 24 -9.89 2.69 -1.55
CA VAL A 24 -10.13 3.96 -2.26
C VAL A 24 -11.61 4.34 -2.37
N ASP A 25 -12.49 3.35 -2.52
CA ASP A 25 -13.95 3.50 -2.56
C ASP A 25 -14.63 3.03 -1.25
N TYR A 26 -13.83 2.75 -0.22
CA TYR A 26 -14.21 2.15 1.07
C TYR A 26 -14.75 0.71 1.00
N ILE A 27 -14.57 0.00 -0.11
CA ILE A 27 -15.04 -1.38 -0.30
C ILE A 27 -13.88 -2.26 -0.78
N GLU A 28 -13.45 -3.19 0.07
CA GLU A 28 -12.46 -4.20 -0.34
C GLU A 28 -13.17 -5.43 -0.90
N SER A 29 -12.82 -5.83 -2.13
CA SER A 29 -13.29 -7.08 -2.71
C SER A 29 -12.56 -8.30 -2.10
N GLU A 30 -13.17 -9.48 -2.18
CA GLU A 30 -12.55 -10.72 -1.68
C GLU A 30 -11.23 -11.03 -2.41
N GLU A 31 -11.16 -10.74 -3.71
CA GLU A 31 -9.99 -10.97 -4.55
C GLU A 31 -8.81 -10.07 -4.15
N GLU A 32 -9.06 -8.80 -3.86
CA GLU A 32 -8.05 -7.87 -3.35
C GLU A 32 -7.54 -8.29 -1.97
N VAL A 33 -8.45 -8.66 -1.07
CA VAL A 33 -8.10 -9.15 0.27
C VAL A 33 -7.21 -10.40 0.18
N GLU A 34 -7.53 -11.34 -0.71
CA GLU A 34 -6.71 -12.52 -0.95
C GLU A 34 -5.31 -12.15 -1.50
N MET A 35 -5.23 -11.20 -2.44
CA MET A 35 -3.96 -10.70 -2.96
C MET A 35 -3.07 -10.10 -1.86
N ILE A 36 -3.65 -9.34 -0.94
CA ILE A 36 -2.92 -8.71 0.18
C ILE A 36 -2.48 -9.76 1.19
N ARG A 37 -3.36 -10.71 1.56
CA ARG A 37 -3.04 -11.80 2.48
C ARG A 37 -1.92 -12.70 1.97
N ALA A 38 -1.74 -12.81 0.66
CA ALA A 38 -0.63 -13.58 0.08
C ALA A 38 0.76 -12.93 0.27
N LYS A 39 0.84 -11.65 0.68
CA LYS A 39 2.12 -10.92 0.83
C LYS A 39 2.83 -11.18 2.15
N VAL A 40 2.07 -11.47 3.19
CA VAL A 40 2.51 -11.47 4.59
C VAL A 40 1.90 -12.66 5.32
N ASP A 41 2.51 -13.07 6.42
CA ASP A 41 1.92 -14.14 7.22
C ASP A 41 0.62 -13.67 7.92
N PRO A 42 -0.30 -14.57 8.30
CA PRO A 42 -1.61 -14.17 8.86
C PRO A 42 -1.53 -13.25 10.08
N ALA A 43 -0.48 -13.39 10.90
CA ALA A 43 -0.25 -12.54 12.05
C ALA A 43 0.17 -11.11 11.65
N GLU A 44 1.04 -10.99 10.65
CA GLU A 44 1.49 -9.72 10.08
C GLU A 44 0.32 -9.01 9.39
N TYR A 45 -0.45 -9.73 8.56
CA TYR A 45 -1.67 -9.19 7.93
C TYR A 45 -2.62 -8.60 8.97
N LYS A 46 -2.93 -9.36 10.03
CA LYS A 46 -3.83 -8.88 11.09
C LYS A 46 -3.29 -7.63 11.80
N SER A 47 -1.98 -7.55 12.02
CA SER A 47 -1.36 -6.39 12.65
C SER A 47 -1.45 -5.17 11.75
N ILE A 48 -1.08 -5.32 10.47
CA ILE A 48 -1.05 -4.25 9.47
C ILE A 48 -2.46 -3.75 9.15
N HIS A 49 -3.41 -4.65 8.94
CA HIS A 49 -4.80 -4.30 8.69
C HIS A 49 -5.42 -3.55 9.87
N LYS A 50 -5.17 -4.01 11.10
CA LYS A 50 -5.64 -3.30 12.29
C LYS A 50 -5.01 -1.90 12.39
N GLU A 51 -3.72 -1.76 12.07
CA GLU A 51 -3.08 -0.45 12.06
C GLU A 51 -3.73 0.48 11.02
N PHE A 52 -3.95 -0.04 9.80
CA PHE A 52 -4.61 0.68 8.71
C PHE A 52 -6.01 1.18 9.07
N GLU A 53 -6.86 0.34 9.68
CA GLU A 53 -8.21 0.73 10.11
C GLU A 53 -8.26 1.92 11.09
N HIS A 54 -7.14 2.24 11.78
CA HIS A 54 -7.05 3.36 12.72
C HIS A 54 -6.40 4.61 12.10
N ASP A 55 -5.90 4.53 10.88
CA ASP A 55 -5.23 5.62 10.19
C ASP A 55 -6.18 6.32 9.20
N ASN A 56 -6.09 7.65 9.13
CA ASN A 56 -6.66 8.41 8.01
C ASN A 56 -5.63 8.60 6.88
N ASP A 57 -6.08 9.09 5.72
CA ASP A 57 -5.24 9.31 4.54
C ASP A 57 -3.92 10.02 4.83
N TYR A 58 -3.96 11.08 5.66
CA TYR A 58 -2.75 11.82 6.00
C TYR A 58 -1.76 10.93 6.78
N GLN A 59 -2.24 10.17 7.76
CA GLN A 59 -1.40 9.25 8.53
C GLN A 59 -0.85 8.14 7.64
N SER A 60 -1.69 7.55 6.78
CA SER A 60 -1.31 6.49 5.85
C SER A 60 -0.22 6.94 4.89
N ILE A 61 -0.39 8.09 4.24
CA ILE A 61 0.60 8.68 3.32
C ILE A 61 1.91 8.96 4.05
N GLN A 62 1.86 9.56 5.24
CA GLN A 62 3.07 9.87 6.01
C GLN A 62 3.83 8.61 6.44
N LYS A 63 3.13 7.54 6.84
CA LYS A 63 3.75 6.26 7.19
C LYS A 63 4.35 5.55 5.97
N ILE A 64 3.67 5.57 4.83
CA ILE A 64 4.20 5.02 3.57
C ILE A 64 5.49 5.75 3.19
N GLN A 65 5.49 7.08 3.18
CA GLN A 65 6.70 7.87 2.88
C GLN A 65 7.84 7.54 3.85
N ALA A 66 7.57 7.59 5.16
CA ALA A 66 8.58 7.32 6.17
C ALA A 66 9.13 5.88 6.10
N ALA A 67 8.30 4.90 5.75
CA ALA A 67 8.71 3.51 5.58
C ALA A 67 9.58 3.33 4.33
N VAL A 68 9.21 3.93 3.20
CA VAL A 68 9.97 3.88 1.95
C VAL A 68 11.36 4.51 2.14
N GLU A 69 11.44 5.70 2.73
CA GLU A 69 12.70 6.38 3.06
C GLU A 69 13.57 5.51 3.98
N ARG A 70 12.98 4.97 5.07
CA ARG A 70 13.70 4.17 6.06
C ARG A 70 14.24 2.86 5.50
N LEU A 71 13.46 2.20 4.64
CA LEU A 71 13.81 0.89 4.09
C LEU A 71 14.83 0.99 2.94
N GLY A 72 15.05 2.19 2.38
CA GLY A 72 16.04 2.41 1.33
C GLY A 72 15.77 1.52 0.10
N LEU A 73 14.52 1.48 -0.34
CA LEU A 73 14.08 0.57 -1.40
C LEU A 73 14.86 0.81 -2.69
N SER A 74 15.36 -0.25 -3.30
CA SER A 74 15.94 -0.15 -4.65
C SER A 74 14.84 0.14 -5.67
N LYS A 75 15.20 0.73 -6.81
CA LYS A 75 14.30 0.90 -7.96
C LYS A 75 13.50 -0.35 -8.32
N THR A 76 14.13 -1.52 -8.32
CA THR A 76 13.44 -2.79 -8.61
C THR A 76 12.32 -3.11 -7.61
N HIS A 77 12.50 -2.81 -6.33
CA HIS A 77 11.47 -3.01 -5.30
C HIS A 77 10.32 -2.02 -5.49
N ILE A 78 10.62 -0.77 -5.83
CA ILE A 78 9.61 0.25 -6.17
C ILE A 78 8.82 -0.19 -7.41
N ASP A 79 9.49 -0.66 -8.47
CA ASP A 79 8.85 -1.16 -9.70
C ASP A 79 7.91 -2.35 -9.40
N ILE A 80 8.31 -3.25 -8.49
CA ILE A 80 7.47 -4.36 -8.04
C ILE A 80 6.22 -3.83 -7.32
N MET A 81 6.37 -2.90 -6.37
CA MET A 81 5.23 -2.34 -5.64
C MET A 81 4.23 -1.63 -6.58
N ILE A 82 4.73 -0.88 -7.57
CA ILE A 82 3.89 -0.24 -8.60
C ILE A 82 3.15 -1.30 -9.43
N ALA A 83 3.82 -2.39 -9.80
CA ALA A 83 3.18 -3.48 -10.53
C ALA A 83 2.11 -4.20 -9.69
N GLU A 84 2.34 -4.36 -8.39
CA GLU A 84 1.37 -4.93 -7.45
C GLU A 84 0.13 -4.05 -7.29
N MET A 85 0.31 -2.73 -7.12
CA MET A 85 -0.82 -1.78 -7.10
C MET A 85 -1.65 -1.87 -8.37
N LYS A 86 -0.98 -1.92 -9.55
CA LYS A 86 -1.68 -2.04 -10.82
C LYS A 86 -2.43 -3.37 -10.95
N ALA A 87 -1.86 -4.45 -10.42
CA ALA A 87 -2.51 -5.76 -10.42
C ALA A 87 -3.75 -5.78 -9.51
N LEU A 88 -3.71 -5.06 -8.40
CA LEU A 88 -4.84 -4.91 -7.48
C LEU A 88 -6.01 -4.21 -8.17
N PHE A 89 -5.81 -3.03 -8.76
CA PHE A 89 -6.85 -2.26 -9.46
C PHE A 89 -7.45 -2.93 -10.71
N VAL A 90 -6.92 -4.06 -11.16
CA VAL A 90 -7.47 -4.82 -12.30
C VAL A 90 -7.97 -6.20 -11.89
N ALA A 91 -7.95 -6.51 -10.58
CA ALA A 91 -8.36 -7.80 -10.05
C ALA A 91 -9.87 -7.98 -10.20
N ASP A 92 -10.65 -6.99 -9.76
CA ASP A 92 -12.12 -7.04 -9.71
C ASP A 92 -12.82 -6.46 -10.96
N GLY A 93 -12.08 -5.79 -11.84
CA GLY A 93 -12.43 -5.62 -13.25
C GLY A 93 -12.15 -4.25 -13.86
N GLU A 94 -12.66 -3.17 -13.28
CA GLU A 94 -12.55 -1.84 -13.88
C GLU A 94 -11.62 -0.91 -13.08
N PHE A 95 -10.48 -0.59 -13.69
CA PHE A 95 -9.57 0.46 -13.22
C PHE A 95 -10.13 1.85 -13.58
N ASP A 96 -10.86 2.46 -12.66
CA ASP A 96 -11.65 3.67 -12.89
C ASP A 96 -10.80 4.96 -12.84
N ALA A 97 -11.44 6.11 -13.09
CA ALA A 97 -10.74 7.41 -13.10
C ALA A 97 -10.20 7.81 -11.71
N THR A 98 -10.86 7.42 -10.63
CA THR A 98 -10.47 7.67 -9.23
C THR A 98 -9.24 6.84 -8.88
N GLU A 99 -9.27 5.56 -9.19
CA GLU A 99 -8.16 4.64 -8.98
C GLU A 99 -6.95 5.02 -9.84
N HIS A 100 -7.18 5.46 -11.09
CA HIS A 100 -6.14 6.01 -11.94
C HIS A 100 -5.47 7.24 -11.31
N ALA A 101 -6.24 8.14 -10.70
CA ALA A 101 -5.69 9.32 -10.01
C ALA A 101 -4.87 8.91 -8.78
N LEU A 102 -5.39 7.97 -7.98
CA LEU A 102 -4.69 7.43 -6.81
C LEU A 102 -3.38 6.74 -7.20
N PHE A 103 -3.43 5.85 -8.19
CA PHE A 103 -2.26 5.15 -8.73
C PHE A 103 -1.16 6.13 -9.15
N ASN A 104 -1.51 7.16 -9.92
CA ASN A 104 -0.53 8.15 -10.38
C ASN A 104 0.06 8.97 -9.21
N GLY A 105 -0.76 9.33 -8.22
CA GLY A 105 -0.32 10.04 -7.03
C GLY A 105 0.68 9.23 -6.20
N ILE A 106 0.35 7.96 -5.94
CA ILE A 106 1.20 7.08 -5.13
C ILE A 106 2.43 6.64 -5.90
N LYS A 107 2.32 6.33 -7.20
CA LYS A 107 3.47 6.05 -8.05
C LYS A 107 4.51 7.17 -7.97
N LYS A 108 4.06 8.42 -8.13
CA LYS A 108 4.94 9.59 -8.04
C LYS A 108 5.62 9.69 -6.67
N LEU A 109 4.88 9.46 -5.59
CA LEU A 109 5.41 9.44 -4.22
C LEU A 109 6.50 8.38 -4.03
N LEU A 110 6.35 7.20 -4.64
CA LEU A 110 7.34 6.12 -4.56
C LEU A 110 8.58 6.40 -5.43
N GLU A 111 8.42 7.07 -6.57
CA GLU A 111 9.52 7.37 -7.50
C GLU A 111 10.35 8.61 -7.11
N GLU A 112 9.81 9.52 -6.29
CA GLU A 112 10.47 10.78 -5.87
C GLU A 112 11.42 10.66 -4.66
N GLN A 113 11.88 9.44 -4.35
CA GLN A 113 12.76 9.10 -3.22
C GLN A 113 14.25 9.37 -3.51
#